data_AF-A0A7V6XJB6-F1
#
_entry.id   AF-A0A7V6XJB6-F1
#
_cell.length_a   1.000
_cell.length_b   1.000
_cell.length_c   1.000
_cell.angle_alpha   90.00
_cell.angle_beta   90.00
_cell.angle_gamma   90.00
#
_symmetry.space_group_name_H-M   'P 1'
#
loop_
_entity.id
_entity.type
_entity.pdbx_description
1 polymer ?
#
loop_
_entity_poly.entity_id
_entity_poly.type
_entity_poly.pdbx_seq_one_letter_code
_entity_poly.pdbx_strand_id
1 'polypeptide(L)'
;IDKELDIRAIISIIKILAVIINVLHKNGYIYCDLKPENIIYDKKEMRIVLIDYGGVVKRGSGVVEFTPTFDRCSWGIGTRLADESYDIFALCMLLVILLNRRVYSPSKQELNNILNKISVSGMGFIRNGLTLKYKNIAEFYKDMESLKYTQNIVKDRKYEKMLNSLLIIAISMFLCIIIAASKKMGF
;
A
#
# COMPACT_ATOMS: atom_id res chain seq x y z
N ILE A 1 15.85 22.70 0.69
CA ILE A 1 15.46 21.38 1.24
C ILE A 1 14.78 20.65 0.11
N ASP A 2 15.54 20.04 -0.78
CA ASP A 2 15.02 19.24 -1.87
C ASP A 2 15.65 17.86 -1.73
N LYS A 3 15.18 17.12 -0.72
CA LYS A 3 15.53 15.71 -0.59
C LYS A 3 14.64 15.00 -1.57
N GLU A 4 15.22 14.78 -2.74
CA GLU A 4 14.72 13.91 -3.77
C GLU A 4 14.09 12.65 -3.15
N LEU A 5 12.81 12.36 -3.47
CA LEU A 5 12.15 11.16 -2.94
C LEU A 5 12.86 9.92 -3.48
N ASP A 6 13.57 9.20 -2.60
CA ASP A 6 14.24 7.94 -2.93
C ASP A 6 13.20 6.93 -3.45
N ILE A 7 13.57 6.15 -4.46
CA ILE A 7 12.77 5.02 -4.99
C ILE A 7 12.25 4.14 -3.87
N ARG A 8 13.05 3.92 -2.81
CA ARG A 8 12.61 3.17 -1.63
C ARG A 8 11.44 3.84 -0.90
N ALA A 9 11.47 5.17 -0.75
CA ALA A 9 10.38 5.91 -0.13
C ALA A 9 9.12 5.84 -1.00
N ILE A 10 9.25 5.98 -2.32
CA ILE A 10 8.14 5.84 -3.27
C ILE A 10 7.48 4.46 -3.14
N ILE A 11 8.28 3.38 -3.17
CA ILE A 11 7.75 2.01 -3.00
C ILE A 11 7.08 1.84 -1.63
N SER A 12 7.63 2.45 -0.58
CA SER A 12 7.06 2.38 0.77
C SER A 12 5.71 3.08 0.86
N ILE A 13 5.56 4.24 0.21
CA ILE A 13 4.29 4.95 0.09
C ILE A 13 3.23 4.06 -0.55
N ILE A 14 3.56 3.43 -1.69
CA ILE A 14 2.62 2.54 -2.40
C ILE A 14 2.24 1.33 -1.54
N LYS A 15 3.19 0.76 -0.78
CA LYS A 15 2.90 -0.33 0.18
C LYS A 15 1.92 0.09 1.27
N ILE A 16 2.15 1.25 1.89
CA ILE A 16 1.26 1.75 2.94
C ILE A 16 -0.14 2.01 2.38
N LEU A 17 -0.24 2.66 1.22
CA LEU A 17 -1.53 2.90 0.55
C LEU A 17 -2.24 1.58 0.22
N ALA A 18 -1.52 0.59 -0.31
CA ALA A 18 -2.10 -0.72 -0.59
C ALA A 18 -2.63 -1.41 0.68
N VAL A 19 -1.96 -1.27 1.82
CA VAL A 19 -2.45 -1.78 3.12
C VAL A 19 -3.72 -1.06 3.55
N ILE A 20 -3.76 0.27 3.47
CA ILE A 20 -4.93 1.08 3.84
C ILE A 20 -6.13 0.70 2.96
N ILE A 21 -5.95 0.65 1.64
CA ILE A 21 -7.00 0.31 0.67
C ILE A 21 -7.49 -1.14 0.88
N ASN A 22 -6.60 -2.08 1.21
CA ASN A 22 -6.99 -3.46 1.50
C ASN A 22 -7.96 -3.58 2.69
N VAL A 23 -7.90 -2.66 3.66
CA VAL A 23 -8.90 -2.61 4.74
C VAL A 23 -10.29 -2.35 4.16
N LEU A 24 -10.44 -1.41 3.22
CA LEU A 24 -11.72 -1.15 2.56
C LEU A 24 -12.18 -2.35 1.73
N HIS A 25 -11.27 -2.95 0.95
CA HIS A 25 -11.58 -4.11 0.11
C HIS A 25 -12.11 -5.29 0.93
N LYS A 26 -11.51 -5.57 2.09
CA LYS A 26 -11.97 -6.62 3.01
C LYS A 26 -13.36 -6.35 3.57
N ASN A 27 -13.76 -5.08 3.67
CA ASN A 27 -15.09 -4.66 4.11
C ASN A 27 -16.09 -4.50 2.95
N GLY A 28 -15.71 -4.88 1.72
CA GLY A 28 -16.59 -4.85 0.55
C GLY A 28 -16.72 -3.48 -0.11
N TYR A 29 -15.80 -2.55 0.16
CA TYR A 29 -15.74 -1.22 -0.45
C TYR A 29 -14.48 -1.06 -1.30
N ILE A 30 -14.56 -0.25 -2.34
CA ILE A 30 -13.45 0.11 -3.24
C ILE A 30 -13.27 1.62 -3.15
N TYR A 31 -12.02 2.09 -3.09
CA TYR A 31 -11.70 3.50 -2.82
C TYR A 31 -11.99 4.41 -4.03
N CYS A 32 -11.65 3.95 -5.23
CA CYS A 32 -11.97 4.52 -6.54
C CYS A 32 -11.45 5.94 -6.86
N ASP A 33 -11.00 6.72 -5.89
CA ASP A 33 -10.50 8.09 -6.10
C ASP A 33 -9.06 8.26 -5.61
N LEU A 34 -8.18 7.31 -5.94
CA LEU A 34 -6.77 7.40 -5.59
C LEU A 34 -6.05 8.39 -6.49
N LYS A 35 -5.60 9.50 -5.89
CA LYS A 35 -4.86 10.59 -6.53
C LYS A 35 -3.98 11.32 -5.50
N PRO A 36 -2.88 11.99 -5.92
CA PRO A 36 -1.97 12.68 -5.00
C PRO A 36 -2.66 13.66 -4.05
N GLU A 37 -3.71 14.33 -4.50
CA GLU A 37 -4.48 15.31 -3.74
C GLU A 37 -5.16 14.70 -2.51
N ASN A 38 -5.47 13.40 -2.57
CA ASN A 38 -6.14 12.68 -1.49
C ASN A 38 -5.14 12.03 -0.51
N ILE A 39 -3.84 12.23 -0.68
CA ILE A 39 -2.79 11.60 0.13
C ILE A 39 -2.01 12.68 0.90
N ILE A 40 -2.06 12.61 2.23
CA ILE A 40 -1.27 13.49 3.09
C ILE A 40 -0.19 12.70 3.83
N TYR A 41 1.01 13.29 3.90
CA TYR A 41 2.03 12.88 4.86
C TYR A 41 1.89 13.72 6.14
N ASP A 42 1.33 13.10 7.18
CA ASP A 42 1.24 13.68 8.51
C ASP A 42 2.63 13.67 9.16
N LYS A 43 3.30 14.83 9.14
CA LYS A 43 4.65 14.98 9.71
C LYS A 43 4.71 14.79 11.22
N LYS A 44 3.60 15.02 11.94
CA LYS A 44 3.55 14.92 13.39
C LYS A 44 3.53 13.46 13.81
N GLU A 45 2.65 12.68 13.18
CA GLU A 45 2.44 11.26 13.48
C GLU A 45 3.27 10.34 12.57
N MET A 46 4.09 10.91 11.68
CA MET A 46 4.98 10.22 10.73
C MET A 46 4.26 9.14 9.91
N ARG A 47 3.05 9.44 9.43
CA ARG A 47 2.18 8.48 8.73
C ARG A 47 1.57 9.06 7.46
N ILE A 48 1.17 8.16 6.57
CA ILE A 48 0.41 8.50 5.35
C ILE A 48 -1.06 8.30 5.65
N VAL A 49 -1.89 9.27 5.27
CA VAL A 49 -3.34 9.23 5.44
C VAL A 49 -4.06 9.53 4.12
N LEU A 50 -5.18 8.85 3.91
CA LEU A 50 -6.17 9.22 2.89
C LEU A 50 -7.16 10.19 3.55
N ILE A 51 -7.46 11.30 2.88
CA ILE A 51 -8.27 12.38 3.47
C ILE A 51 -9.67 12.52 2.88
N ASP A 52 -9.90 11.92 1.72
CA ASP A 52 -11.17 12.02 1.01
C ASP A 52 -11.70 10.63 0.69
N TYR A 53 -12.87 10.31 1.25
CA TYR A 53 -13.55 9.03 1.06
C TYR A 53 -14.83 9.19 0.24
N GLY A 54 -15.07 10.37 -0.36
CA GLY A 54 -16.27 10.64 -1.16
C GLY A 54 -16.43 9.73 -2.38
N GLY A 55 -15.32 9.28 -2.96
CA GLY A 55 -15.32 8.33 -4.09
C GLY A 55 -15.53 6.87 -3.69
N VAL A 56 -15.55 6.55 -2.39
CA VAL A 56 -15.62 5.16 -1.92
C VAL A 56 -17.00 4.59 -2.16
N VAL A 57 -17.07 3.46 -2.87
CA VAL A 57 -18.32 2.80 -3.22
C VAL A 57 -18.29 1.32 -2.90
N LYS A 58 -19.47 0.70 -2.79
CA LYS A 58 -19.59 -0.74 -2.58
C LYS A 58 -19.04 -1.49 -3.79
N ARG A 59 -18.31 -2.59 -3.57
CA ARG A 59 -17.80 -3.47 -4.62
C ARG A 59 -18.94 -3.85 -5.59
N GLY A 60 -18.67 -3.74 -6.88
CA GLY A 60 -19.63 -3.97 -7.97
C GLY A 60 -20.43 -2.74 -8.41
N SER A 61 -20.30 -1.61 -7.71
CA SER A 61 -20.95 -0.35 -8.13
C SER A 61 -20.25 0.26 -9.35
N GLY A 62 -20.94 1.18 -10.05
CA GLY A 62 -20.31 2.01 -11.07
C GLY A 62 -19.51 3.16 -10.44
N VAL A 63 -18.33 3.44 -10.98
CA VAL A 63 -17.52 4.61 -10.61
C VAL A 63 -17.98 5.81 -11.44
N VAL A 64 -18.52 6.84 -10.77
CA VAL A 64 -19.12 8.02 -11.41
C VAL A 64 -18.12 9.17 -11.51
N GLU A 65 -17.45 9.47 -10.40
CA GLU A 65 -16.42 10.50 -10.33
C GLU A 65 -15.06 9.85 -10.43
N PHE A 66 -14.24 10.33 -11.37
CA PHE A 66 -12.94 9.76 -11.63
C PHE A 66 -11.98 10.82 -12.17
N THR A 67 -10.72 10.67 -11.81
CA THR A 67 -9.63 11.47 -12.39
C THR A 67 -9.03 10.69 -13.56
N PRO A 68 -9.06 11.18 -14.82
CA PRO A 68 -8.69 10.40 -15.99
C PRO A 68 -7.32 9.71 -15.89
N THR A 69 -6.33 10.37 -15.30
CA THR A 69 -4.98 9.83 -15.08
C THR A 69 -4.96 8.55 -14.26
N PHE A 70 -5.88 8.38 -13.32
CA PHE A 70 -5.98 7.23 -12.41
C PHE A 70 -7.14 6.28 -12.75
N ASP A 71 -7.96 6.62 -13.75
CA ASP A 71 -9.08 5.80 -14.24
C ASP A 71 -8.65 4.86 -15.37
N ARG A 72 -8.63 3.55 -15.10
CA ARG A 72 -8.31 2.52 -16.10
C ARG A 72 -9.14 2.64 -17.39
N CYS A 73 -10.40 3.03 -17.29
CA CYS A 73 -11.28 3.16 -18.46
C CYS A 73 -10.82 4.30 -19.38
N SER A 74 -10.35 5.41 -18.82
CA SER A 74 -9.76 6.53 -19.57
C SER A 74 -8.50 6.12 -20.34
N TRP A 75 -7.76 5.13 -19.84
CA TRP A 75 -6.61 4.52 -20.52
C TRP A 75 -7.00 3.46 -21.56
N GLY A 76 -8.30 3.19 -21.72
CA GLY A 76 -8.83 2.21 -22.65
C GLY A 76 -8.67 0.77 -22.19
N ILE A 77 -8.53 0.52 -20.88
CA ILE A 77 -8.43 -0.82 -20.30
C ILE A 77 -9.46 -1.03 -19.18
N GLY A 78 -10.26 -2.09 -19.30
CA GLY A 78 -11.32 -2.38 -18.33
C GLY A 78 -12.48 -1.38 -18.36
N THR A 79 -13.31 -1.42 -17.32
CA THR A 79 -14.54 -0.61 -17.20
C THR A 79 -14.53 0.18 -15.89
N ARG A 80 -15.47 1.12 -15.72
CA ARG A 80 -15.72 1.82 -14.45
C ARG A 80 -16.54 1.00 -13.46
N LEU A 81 -16.22 -0.28 -13.34
CA LEU A 81 -16.74 -1.14 -12.28
C LEU A 81 -15.84 -1.02 -11.05
N ALA A 82 -16.43 -0.80 -9.89
CA ALA A 82 -15.73 -0.77 -8.62
C ALA A 82 -15.32 -2.20 -8.23
N ASP A 83 -14.09 -2.56 -8.55
CA ASP A 83 -13.43 -3.79 -8.14
C ASP A 83 -11.99 -3.49 -7.68
N GLU A 84 -11.33 -4.47 -7.06
CA GLU A 84 -10.01 -4.24 -6.49
C GLU A 84 -8.95 -3.89 -7.55
N SER A 85 -9.13 -4.36 -8.78
CA SER A 85 -8.20 -4.05 -9.87
C SER A 85 -8.32 -2.60 -10.35
N TYR A 86 -9.42 -1.90 -10.04
CA TYR A 86 -9.55 -0.47 -10.24
C TYR A 86 -8.54 0.29 -9.37
N ASP A 87 -8.51 0.01 -8.06
CA ASP A 87 -7.57 0.64 -7.14
C ASP A 87 -6.12 0.18 -7.37
N ILE A 88 -5.90 -1.09 -7.74
CA ILE A 88 -4.56 -1.58 -8.10
C ILE A 88 -4.02 -0.87 -9.33
N PHE A 89 -4.86 -0.62 -10.35
CA PHE A 89 -4.46 0.17 -11.51
C PHE A 89 -4.04 1.59 -11.08
N ALA A 90 -4.86 2.26 -10.27
CA ALA A 90 -4.56 3.60 -9.77
C ALA A 90 -3.27 3.64 -8.94
N LEU A 91 -3.02 2.64 -8.08
CA LEU A 91 -1.76 2.50 -7.33
C LEU A 91 -0.55 2.38 -8.26
N CYS A 92 -0.68 1.60 -9.33
CA CYS A 92 0.39 1.45 -10.33
C CYS A 92 0.63 2.73 -11.12
N MET A 93 -0.43 3.46 -11.49
CA MET A 93 -0.30 4.76 -12.17
C MET A 93 0.36 5.80 -11.26
N LEU A 94 -0.02 5.86 -9.98
CA LEU A 94 0.63 6.71 -8.99
C LEU A 94 2.12 6.38 -8.86
N LEU A 95 2.47 5.09 -8.78
CA LEU A 95 3.86 4.65 -8.74
C LEU A 95 4.65 5.10 -9.98
N VAL A 96 4.09 4.92 -11.18
CA VAL A 96 4.72 5.35 -12.44
C VAL A 96 4.95 6.87 -12.45
N ILE A 97 3.97 7.65 -12.01
CA ILE A 97 4.06 9.11 -11.95
C ILE A 97 5.15 9.54 -10.96
N LEU A 98 5.21 8.92 -9.78
CA LEU A 98 6.22 9.23 -8.76
C LEU A 98 7.64 8.86 -9.22
N LEU A 99 7.81 7.70 -9.85
CA LEU A 99 9.11 7.26 -10.36
C LEU A 99 9.62 8.13 -11.51
N ASN A 100 8.72 8.54 -12.42
CA ASN A 100 9.09 9.30 -13.61
C ASN A 100 8.97 10.82 -13.42
N ARG A 101 8.42 11.27 -12.28
CA ARG A 101 8.16 12.68 -11.93
C ARG A 101 7.37 13.42 -13.01
N ARG A 102 6.43 12.71 -13.61
CA ARG A 102 5.67 13.20 -14.77
C ARG A 102 4.24 12.69 -14.70
N VAL A 103 3.30 13.60 -14.97
CA VAL A 103 1.89 13.27 -15.19
C VAL A 103 1.69 12.87 -16.66
N TYR A 104 0.80 11.92 -16.90
CA TYR A 104 0.51 11.40 -18.22
C TYR A 104 -0.96 11.64 -18.57
N SER A 105 -1.21 11.97 -19.84
CA SER A 105 -2.57 12.05 -20.37
C SER A 105 -3.01 10.67 -20.86
N PRO A 106 -4.23 10.21 -20.49
CA PRO A 106 -4.69 8.88 -20.86
C PRO A 106 -4.81 8.67 -22.37
N SER A 107 -4.17 7.61 -22.86
CA SER A 107 -4.43 7.03 -24.17
C SER A 107 -3.90 5.61 -24.22
N LYS A 108 -4.47 4.74 -25.08
CA LYS A 108 -3.95 3.39 -25.29
C LYS A 108 -2.50 3.39 -25.77
N GLN A 109 -2.14 4.35 -26.62
CA GLN A 109 -0.76 4.50 -27.11
C GLN A 109 0.19 4.85 -25.97
N GLU A 110 -0.17 5.80 -25.11
CA GLU A 110 0.68 6.20 -23.99
C GLU A 110 0.77 5.11 -22.92
N LEU A 111 -0.30 4.34 -22.69
CA LEU A 111 -0.22 3.14 -21.84
C LEU A 111 0.82 2.16 -22.39
N ASN A 112 0.79 1.85 -23.68
CA ASN A 112 1.78 0.97 -24.31
C ASN A 112 3.20 1.54 -24.19
N ASN A 113 3.38 2.85 -24.35
CA ASN A 113 4.67 3.50 -24.14
C ASN A 113 5.18 3.33 -22.71
N ILE A 114 4.31 3.52 -21.70
CA ILE A 114 4.62 3.28 -20.29
C ILE A 114 5.02 1.82 -20.08
N LEU A 115 4.20 0.87 -20.57
CA LEU A 115 4.45 -0.56 -20.44
C LEU A 115 5.79 -0.98 -21.07
N ASN A 116 6.14 -0.45 -22.25
CA ASN A 116 7.41 -0.74 -22.92
C ASN A 116 8.62 -0.17 -22.19
N LYS A 117 8.46 0.98 -21.52
CA LYS A 117 9.51 1.59 -20.68
C LYS A 117 9.69 0.91 -19.33
N ILE A 118 8.69 0.17 -18.84
CA ILE A 118 8.84 -0.73 -17.69
C ILE A 118 9.71 -1.91 -18.12
N SER A 119 11.03 -1.68 -18.17
CA SER A 119 12.10 -2.62 -18.51
C SER A 119 12.98 -2.97 -17.31
N VAL A 120 12.74 -2.35 -16.15
CA VAL A 120 13.53 -2.58 -14.95
C VAL A 120 13.23 -3.97 -14.38
N SER A 121 14.28 -4.79 -14.25
CA SER A 121 14.23 -6.08 -13.59
C SER A 121 13.60 -5.95 -12.20
N GLY A 122 12.50 -6.68 -11.95
CA GLY A 122 11.76 -6.66 -10.70
C GLY A 122 10.47 -5.81 -10.69
N MET A 123 10.22 -4.93 -11.66
CA MET A 123 8.99 -4.11 -11.69
C MET A 123 7.83 -4.74 -12.49
N GLY A 124 7.87 -6.06 -12.70
CA GLY A 124 6.83 -6.78 -13.44
C GLY A 124 5.42 -6.64 -12.85
N PHE A 125 5.34 -6.39 -11.53
CA PHE A 125 4.07 -6.14 -10.85
C PHE A 125 3.37 -4.86 -11.35
N ILE A 126 4.11 -3.83 -11.76
CA ILE A 126 3.51 -2.61 -12.32
C ILE A 126 2.80 -2.94 -13.63
N ARG A 127 3.48 -3.69 -14.51
CA ARG A 127 2.89 -4.17 -15.76
C ARG A 127 1.64 -5.01 -15.50
N ASN A 128 1.69 -5.92 -14.53
CA ASN A 128 0.55 -6.77 -14.18
C ASN A 128 -0.64 -5.95 -13.64
N GLY A 129 -0.39 -4.94 -12.80
CA GLY A 129 -1.43 -4.04 -12.29
C GLY A 129 -2.04 -3.16 -13.38
N LEU A 130 -1.21 -2.55 -14.22
CA LEU A 130 -1.67 -1.73 -15.36
C LEU A 130 -2.37 -2.53 -16.45
N THR A 131 -2.18 -3.85 -16.49
CA THR A 131 -2.86 -4.77 -17.42
C THR A 131 -3.97 -5.60 -16.76
N LEU A 132 -4.39 -5.23 -15.55
CA LEU A 132 -5.49 -5.83 -14.80
C LEU A 132 -5.34 -7.34 -14.54
N LYS A 133 -4.11 -7.81 -14.32
CA LYS A 133 -3.83 -9.24 -14.08
C LYS A 133 -4.02 -9.69 -12.62
N TYR A 134 -4.06 -8.75 -11.68
CA TYR A 134 -4.29 -9.06 -10.26
C TYR A 134 -5.79 -9.16 -9.96
N LYS A 135 -6.18 -10.23 -9.28
CA LYS A 135 -7.58 -10.42 -8.85
C LYS A 135 -7.92 -9.62 -7.59
N ASN A 136 -6.93 -9.46 -6.72
CA ASN A 136 -7.07 -8.79 -5.44
C ASN A 136 -5.76 -8.10 -5.05
N ILE A 137 -5.87 -7.17 -4.11
CA ILE A 137 -4.74 -6.34 -3.68
C ILE A 137 -3.69 -7.14 -2.90
N ALA A 138 -4.06 -8.29 -2.32
CA ALA A 138 -3.12 -9.16 -1.61
C ALA A 138 -2.12 -9.83 -2.57
N GLU A 139 -2.58 -10.28 -3.75
CA GLU A 139 -1.71 -10.79 -4.82
C GLU A 139 -0.74 -9.70 -5.32
N PHE A 140 -1.28 -8.51 -5.59
CA PHE A 140 -0.47 -7.34 -5.97
C PHE A 140 0.60 -7.01 -4.91
N TYR A 141 0.20 -6.97 -3.64
CA TYR A 141 1.10 -6.65 -2.53
C TYR A 141 2.22 -7.68 -2.40
N LYS A 142 1.90 -8.98 -2.51
CA LYS A 142 2.88 -10.07 -2.44
C LYS A 142 3.94 -9.95 -3.54
N ASP A 143 3.52 -9.69 -4.78
CA ASP A 143 4.44 -9.52 -5.91
C ASP A 143 5.31 -8.27 -5.74
N MET A 144 4.73 -7.16 -5.27
CA MET A 144 5.49 -5.95 -4.96
C MET A 144 6.47 -6.14 -3.78
N GLU A 145 6.13 -6.96 -2.78
CA GLU A 145 7.00 -7.26 -1.63
C GLU A 145 8.20 -8.15 -2.01
N SER A 146 8.02 -9.04 -2.99
CA SER A 146 9.05 -9.97 -3.49
C SER A 146 10.31 -9.26 -4.04
N LEU A 147 10.23 -7.96 -4.28
CA LEU A 147 11.36 -7.10 -4.59
C LEU A 147 12.40 -7.09 -3.46
N LYS A 148 13.65 -7.40 -3.80
CA LYS A 148 14.82 -7.38 -2.90
C LYS A 148 15.09 -6.03 -2.21
N TYR A 149 14.42 -4.94 -2.62
CA TYR A 149 14.52 -3.62 -2.00
C TYR A 149 13.94 -3.55 -0.57
N THR A 150 13.12 -4.55 -0.17
CA THR A 150 12.31 -4.52 1.06
C THR A 150 13.07 -4.89 2.34
N GLN A 151 14.35 -5.29 2.28
CA GLN A 151 15.04 -5.86 3.46
C GLN A 151 15.32 -4.88 4.61
N ASN A 152 15.04 -3.57 4.47
CA ASN A 152 15.25 -2.60 5.57
C ASN A 152 13.98 -2.17 6.32
N ILE A 153 12.76 -2.40 5.81
CA ILE A 153 11.52 -2.08 6.56
C ILE A 153 11.10 -3.26 7.46
N VAL A 154 11.44 -4.49 7.07
CA VAL A 154 11.22 -5.71 7.87
C VAL A 154 12.18 -5.81 9.07
N LYS A 155 13.17 -4.92 9.20
CA LYS A 155 14.05 -4.87 10.39
C LYS A 155 13.30 -4.59 11.69
N ASP A 156 12.07 -4.04 11.63
CA ASP A 156 11.23 -3.93 12.82
C ASP A 156 10.67 -5.25 13.34
N ARG A 157 10.69 -6.34 12.57
CA ARG A 157 10.35 -7.66 13.15
C ARG A 157 11.39 -8.14 14.16
N LYS A 158 12.64 -7.68 14.08
CA LYS A 158 13.66 -7.97 15.11
C LYS A 158 13.32 -7.21 16.39
N TYR A 159 12.89 -5.96 16.29
CA TYR A 159 12.45 -5.16 17.43
C TYR A 159 11.16 -5.68 18.02
N GLU A 160 10.16 -6.07 17.22
CA GLU A 160 8.94 -6.73 17.72
C GLU A 160 9.26 -8.05 18.43
N LYS A 161 10.11 -8.91 17.86
CA LYS A 161 10.53 -10.15 18.56
C LYS A 161 11.29 -9.84 19.83
N MET A 162 12.16 -8.82 19.83
CA MET A 162 12.92 -8.43 21.02
C MET A 162 11.99 -7.85 22.10
N LEU A 163 11.03 -7.00 21.72
CA LEU A 163 10.00 -6.43 22.60
C LEU A 163 9.10 -7.52 23.18
N ASN A 164 8.63 -8.47 22.36
CA ASN A 164 7.81 -9.58 22.82
C ASN A 164 8.59 -10.49 23.80
N SER A 165 9.86 -10.79 23.52
CA SER A 165 10.70 -11.56 24.44
C SER A 165 10.94 -10.82 25.76
N LEU A 166 11.20 -9.50 25.71
CA LEU A 166 11.37 -8.69 26.92
C LEU A 166 10.08 -8.63 27.76
N LEU A 167 8.92 -8.52 27.12
CA LEU A 167 7.62 -8.54 27.79
C LEU A 167 7.37 -9.88 28.49
N ILE A 168 7.66 -11.01 27.84
CA ILE A 168 7.52 -12.35 28.42
C ILE A 168 8.45 -12.53 29.64
N ILE A 169 9.70 -12.06 29.55
CA ILE A 169 10.66 -12.11 30.67
C ILE A 169 10.15 -11.27 31.85
N ALA A 170 9.65 -10.05 31.60
CA ALA A 170 9.14 -9.17 32.63
C ALA A 170 7.93 -9.79 33.37
N ILE A 171 6.98 -10.38 32.62
CA ILE A 171 5.82 -11.07 33.20
C ILE A 171 6.27 -12.28 34.04
N SER A 172 7.22 -13.05 33.54
CA SER A 172 7.74 -14.23 34.25
C SER A 172 8.43 -13.84 35.56
N MET A 173 9.25 -12.78 35.55
CA MET A 173 9.88 -12.25 36.77
C MET A 173 8.86 -11.76 37.78
N PHE A 174 7.83 -11.05 37.31
CA PHE A 174 6.76 -10.55 38.18
C PHE A 174 6.00 -11.70 38.86
N LEU A 175 5.67 -12.76 38.12
CA LEU A 175 5.05 -13.97 38.66
C LEU A 175 5.95 -14.68 39.68
N CYS A 176 7.25 -14.80 39.41
CA CYS A 176 8.20 -15.36 40.37
C CYS A 176 8.27 -14.56 41.67
N ILE A 177 8.21 -13.23 41.60
CA ILE A 177 8.18 -12.35 42.79
C ILE A 177 6.89 -12.58 43.59
N ILE A 178 5.73 -12.66 42.93
CA ILE A 178 4.45 -12.94 43.60
C ILE A 178 4.49 -14.30 44.31
N ILE A 179 4.99 -15.36 43.65
CA ILE A 179 5.10 -16.71 44.23
C ILE A 179 6.09 -16.73 45.40
N ALA A 180 7.22 -16.03 45.28
CA ALA A 180 8.20 -15.93 46.36
C ALA A 180 7.63 -15.16 47.56
N ALA A 181 6.89 -14.08 47.30
CA ALA A 181 6.20 -13.31 48.33
C ALA A 181 5.08 -14.13 49.00
N SER A 182 4.28 -14.89 48.23
CA SER A 182 3.21 -15.73 48.78
C SER A 182 3.76 -16.84 49.67
N LYS A 183 4.86 -17.49 49.26
CA LYS A 183 5.56 -18.49 50.09
C LYS A 183 6.15 -17.89 51.37
N LYS A 184 6.58 -16.62 51.34
CA LYS A 184 7.12 -15.92 52.51
C LYS A 184 6.02 -15.46 53.48
N MET A 185 4.79 -15.29 52.99
CA MET A 185 3.62 -14.87 53.78
C MET A 185 2.82 -16.04 54.38
N GLY A 186 3.21 -17.29 54.15
CA GLY A 186 2.67 -18.45 54.87
C GLY A 186 1.28 -18.92 54.43
N PHE A 187 0.92 -18.71 53.16
CA PHE A 187 -0.18 -19.42 52.49
C PHE A 187 0.32 -20.69 51.81
#